data_AF-A0A2W5GEX7-F1
#
_entry.id   AF-A0A2W5GEX7-F1
#
_cell.length_a   1.000
_cell.length_b   1.000
_cell.length_c   1.000
_cell.angle_alpha   90.00
_cell.angle_beta   90.00
_cell.angle_gamma   90.00
#
_symmetry.space_group_name_H-M   'P 1'
#
loop_
_entity.id
_entity.type
_entity.pdbx_description
1 polymer ?
#
loop_
_entity_poly.entity_id
_entity_poly.type
_entity_poly.pdbx_seq_one_letter_code
_entity_poly.pdbx_strand_id
1 'polypeptide(L)'
;RFLVNNDKSYLLDLYPDMVEDYKGWKSDHKSKNGLFWQYDVRDAMEETISGGRKERNNRPSINGYMYGNATALAKIAALEGKVDEQKYYQQQSDSLKVKVQNLLWNPNVDFFEVLKDKGDTLSNAMEEIGFIPWYFNLPEKKYSSAWSKLMDTAHFNAPAGITTADRSNPYFRSHGCCKCEWDGAVWPFATSQTLTAMANVLNNYEQKDISKEDYFTQIKKYETSQHRNGKPYIGEYMDEKMGLWLTDDVRGRYYNHSTFNDLVITGLVGLRPRTDNIVEVNPLLPAGKWDWFALDNLLYHGQILTILWDKTGKKYSKGKGLSVWANGKRIAHAKKLTRIIGKL
;
A
#
# COMPACT_ATOMS: atom_id res chain seq x y z
N ARG A 1 -6.04 -5.25 -11.95
CA ARG A 1 -6.97 -6.41 -11.97
C ARG A 1 -6.40 -7.62 -12.69
N PHE A 2 -5.66 -7.46 -13.80
CA PHE A 2 -5.06 -8.56 -14.59
C PHE A 2 -4.42 -9.69 -13.76
N LEU A 3 -3.59 -9.37 -12.76
CA LEU A 3 -2.94 -10.38 -11.90
C LEU A 3 -3.92 -11.27 -11.13
N VAL A 4 -5.19 -10.88 -11.02
CA VAL A 4 -6.25 -11.61 -10.30
C VAL A 4 -7.17 -12.36 -11.27
N ASN A 5 -7.57 -11.76 -12.39
CA ASN A 5 -8.53 -12.39 -13.31
C ASN A 5 -7.90 -13.00 -14.57
N ASN A 6 -6.63 -12.72 -14.84
CA ASN A 6 -5.90 -13.12 -16.06
C ASN A 6 -6.58 -12.69 -17.38
N ASP A 7 -7.37 -11.61 -17.34
CA ASP A 7 -8.03 -11.08 -18.53
C ASP A 7 -7.04 -10.27 -19.37
N LYS A 8 -6.29 -11.00 -20.21
CA LYS A 8 -5.26 -10.42 -21.09
C LYS A 8 -5.86 -9.52 -22.16
N SER A 9 -7.01 -9.89 -22.72
CA SER A 9 -7.65 -9.11 -23.80
C SER A 9 -8.04 -7.72 -23.29
N TYR A 10 -8.70 -7.64 -22.13
CA TYR A 10 -9.06 -6.34 -21.53
C TYR A 10 -7.82 -5.51 -21.16
N LEU A 11 -6.76 -6.14 -20.64
CA LEU A 11 -5.53 -5.42 -20.32
C LEU A 11 -4.88 -4.80 -21.55
N LEU A 12 -4.79 -5.55 -22.64
CA LEU A 12 -4.16 -5.09 -23.88
C LEU A 12 -5.00 -4.05 -24.61
N ASP A 13 -6.32 -4.13 -24.50
CA ASP A 13 -7.24 -3.10 -25.01
C ASP A 13 -7.01 -1.75 -24.33
N LEU A 14 -6.79 -1.73 -23.01
CA LEU A 14 -6.48 -0.50 -22.24
C LEU A 14 -5.02 -0.03 -22.36
N TYR A 15 -4.11 -0.85 -22.86
CA TYR A 15 -2.68 -0.53 -22.84
C TYR A 15 -2.33 0.78 -23.58
N PRO A 16 -2.88 1.10 -24.77
CA PRO A 16 -2.65 2.37 -25.44
C PRO A 16 -3.05 3.59 -24.60
N ASP A 17 -4.20 3.52 -23.91
CA ASP A 17 -4.69 4.60 -23.03
C ASP A 17 -3.77 4.80 -21.82
N MET A 18 -3.29 3.71 -21.21
CA MET A 18 -2.32 3.79 -20.10
C MET A 18 -0.98 4.39 -20.55
N VAL A 19 -0.56 4.09 -21.78
CA VAL A 19 0.63 4.69 -22.40
C VAL A 19 0.44 6.19 -22.59
N GLU A 20 -0.74 6.63 -23.06
CA GLU A 20 -1.02 8.05 -23.26
C GLU A 20 -1.14 8.82 -21.93
N ASP A 21 -1.81 8.25 -20.93
CA ASP A 21 -1.86 8.82 -19.58
C ASP A 21 -0.46 9.02 -18.99
N TYR A 22 0.40 8.00 -19.07
CA TYR A 22 1.79 8.09 -18.59
C TYR A 22 2.58 9.19 -19.31
N LYS A 23 2.38 9.34 -20.63
CA LYS A 23 3.01 10.42 -21.41
C LYS A 23 2.51 11.79 -20.97
N GLY A 24 1.22 11.94 -20.73
CA GLY A 24 0.61 13.18 -20.22
C GLY A 24 1.19 13.60 -18.87
N TRP A 25 1.27 12.68 -17.91
CA TRP A 25 1.92 12.94 -16.63
C TRP A 25 3.39 13.30 -16.79
N LYS A 26 4.12 12.59 -17.67
CA LYS A 26 5.53 12.85 -17.92
C LYS A 26 5.78 14.20 -18.60
N SER A 27 4.91 14.65 -19.50
CA SER A 27 5.11 15.92 -20.21
C SER A 27 4.85 17.12 -19.31
N ASP A 28 3.86 17.03 -18.42
CA ASP A 28 3.45 18.14 -17.56
C ASP A 28 4.19 18.16 -16.20
N HIS A 29 4.35 17.00 -15.55
CA HIS A 29 4.77 16.92 -14.14
C HIS A 29 6.24 16.55 -13.92
N LYS A 30 7.06 16.44 -14.97
CA LYS A 30 8.47 16.03 -14.83
C LYS A 30 9.40 17.23 -14.56
N SER A 31 10.07 17.19 -13.42
CA SER A 31 11.06 18.18 -12.99
C SER A 31 12.40 18.04 -13.73
N LYS A 32 13.21 19.11 -13.71
CA LYS A 32 14.56 19.12 -14.35
C LYS A 32 15.52 18.08 -13.76
N ASN A 33 15.41 17.79 -12.45
CA ASN A 33 16.16 16.73 -11.78
C ASN A 33 15.66 15.31 -12.17
N GLY A 34 14.56 15.23 -12.92
CA GLY A 34 13.97 14.02 -13.46
C GLY A 34 13.06 13.25 -12.50
N LEU A 35 12.76 13.80 -11.33
CA LEU A 35 11.61 13.41 -10.49
C LEU A 35 10.31 13.99 -11.06
N PHE A 36 9.19 13.61 -10.47
CA PHE A 36 7.87 14.18 -10.71
C PHE A 36 7.46 15.10 -9.57
N TRP A 37 6.80 16.21 -9.90
CA TRP A 37 6.22 17.13 -8.94
C TRP A 37 4.71 16.95 -8.84
N GLN A 38 4.11 17.32 -7.71
CA GLN A 38 2.66 17.41 -7.55
C GLN A 38 2.29 18.40 -6.45
N TYR A 39 1.15 19.08 -6.60
CA TYR A 39 0.54 19.86 -5.54
C TYR A 39 -0.12 18.92 -4.52
N ASP A 40 0.03 19.16 -3.24
CA ASP A 40 -0.54 18.31 -2.18
C ASP A 40 -2.07 18.13 -2.31
N VAL A 41 -2.81 19.18 -2.66
CA VAL A 41 -4.25 19.14 -2.95
C VAL A 41 -4.59 18.18 -4.10
N ARG A 42 -3.69 18.05 -5.09
CA ARG A 42 -3.88 17.18 -6.26
C ARG A 42 -3.41 15.74 -6.03
N ASP A 43 -2.68 15.50 -4.95
CA ASP A 43 -2.56 14.17 -4.35
C ASP A 43 -3.80 13.78 -3.52
N ALA A 44 -4.81 14.66 -3.44
CA ALA A 44 -5.94 14.58 -2.51
C ALA A 44 -5.51 14.64 -1.03
N MET A 45 -4.44 15.38 -0.75
CA MET A 45 -3.79 15.49 0.56
C MET A 45 -3.56 16.96 0.96
N GLU A 46 -4.61 17.77 1.03
CA GLU A 46 -4.45 19.19 1.34
C GLU A 46 -4.01 19.45 2.79
N GLU A 47 -3.29 20.56 3.01
CA GLU A 47 -2.79 20.95 4.33
C GLU A 47 -1.80 19.95 4.95
N THR A 48 -0.97 19.31 4.12
CA THR A 48 0.19 18.53 4.60
C THR A 48 1.25 19.42 5.27
N ILE A 49 2.03 18.86 6.21
CA ILE A 49 3.16 19.57 6.83
C ILE A 49 4.23 19.89 5.77
N SER A 50 4.50 18.95 4.87
CA SER A 50 5.44 19.19 3.76
C SER A 50 4.97 20.28 2.80
N GLY A 51 3.66 20.52 2.75
CA GLY A 51 3.00 21.52 1.93
C GLY A 51 3.05 21.20 0.43
N GLY A 52 2.38 22.04 -0.34
CA GLY A 52 2.36 21.89 -1.79
C GLY A 52 1.21 22.57 -2.52
N ARG A 53 0.32 23.30 -1.86
CA ARG A 53 -0.90 23.84 -2.51
C ARG A 53 -0.62 24.65 -3.77
N LYS A 54 0.54 25.32 -3.83
CA LYS A 54 0.99 26.11 -4.99
C LYS A 54 2.43 25.82 -5.42
N GLU A 55 3.08 24.83 -4.80
CA GLU A 55 4.50 24.54 -5.00
C GLU A 55 4.66 23.22 -5.73
N ARG A 56 5.54 23.17 -6.73
CA ARG A 56 5.81 21.96 -7.52
C ARG A 56 6.81 21.06 -6.80
N ASN A 57 6.46 20.65 -5.59
CA ASN A 57 7.30 19.79 -4.75
C ASN A 57 7.41 18.38 -5.35
N ASN A 58 8.60 17.78 -5.28
CA ASN A 58 8.81 16.40 -5.70
C ASN A 58 8.46 15.47 -4.54
N ARG A 59 7.27 14.88 -4.59
CA ARG A 59 6.68 14.13 -3.46
C ARG A 59 6.87 12.62 -3.62
N PRO A 60 7.14 11.85 -2.54
CA PRO A 60 7.22 10.40 -2.59
C PRO A 60 5.98 9.71 -3.20
N SER A 61 4.80 10.32 -3.06
CA SER A 61 3.52 9.91 -3.66
C SER A 61 3.62 9.72 -5.18
N ILE A 62 3.60 10.81 -5.95
CA ILE A 62 3.59 10.77 -7.42
C ILE A 62 4.82 10.06 -7.99
N ASN A 63 5.97 10.14 -7.33
CA ASN A 63 7.16 9.42 -7.78
C ASN A 63 7.04 7.90 -7.58
N GLY A 64 6.40 7.44 -6.49
CA GLY A 64 6.02 6.05 -6.32
C GLY A 64 5.01 5.60 -7.37
N TYR A 65 3.97 6.41 -7.62
CA TYR A 65 2.93 6.10 -8.61
C TYR A 65 3.50 5.98 -10.02
N MET A 66 4.32 6.95 -10.45
CA MET A 66 4.93 6.92 -11.78
C MET A 66 5.96 5.81 -11.94
N TYR A 67 6.65 5.41 -10.86
CA TYR A 67 7.48 4.21 -10.87
C TYR A 67 6.63 2.96 -11.09
N GLY A 68 5.55 2.82 -10.32
CA GLY A 68 4.59 1.72 -10.45
C GLY A 68 4.00 1.62 -11.87
N ASN A 69 3.58 2.75 -12.43
CA ASN A 69 3.04 2.83 -13.79
C ASN A 69 4.08 2.41 -14.83
N ALA A 70 5.31 2.93 -14.77
CA ALA A 70 6.38 2.54 -15.68
C ALA A 70 6.71 1.04 -15.57
N THR A 71 6.80 0.50 -14.36
CA THR A 71 7.03 -0.94 -14.15
C THR A 71 5.87 -1.79 -14.68
N ALA A 72 4.62 -1.35 -14.53
CA ALA A 72 3.45 -2.04 -15.07
C ALA A 72 3.44 -2.00 -16.60
N LEU A 73 3.66 -0.84 -17.21
CA LEU A 73 3.73 -0.68 -18.67
C LEU A 73 4.83 -1.54 -19.29
N ALA A 74 6.02 -1.61 -18.67
CA ALA A 74 7.08 -2.51 -19.12
C ALA A 74 6.64 -3.97 -19.13
N LYS A 75 5.91 -4.41 -18.09
CA LYS A 75 5.37 -5.78 -18.01
C LYS A 75 4.28 -6.04 -19.04
N ILE A 76 3.39 -5.07 -19.29
CA ILE A 76 2.32 -5.21 -20.28
C ILE A 76 2.91 -5.26 -21.69
N ALA A 77 3.87 -4.38 -22.02
CA ALA A 77 4.60 -4.40 -23.28
C ALA A 77 5.26 -5.77 -23.53
N ALA A 78 5.85 -6.37 -22.50
CA ALA A 78 6.44 -7.70 -22.59
C ALA A 78 5.40 -8.80 -22.91
N LEU A 79 4.16 -8.70 -22.40
CA LEU A 79 3.07 -9.64 -22.69
C LEU A 79 2.61 -9.60 -24.16
N GLU A 80 2.81 -8.47 -24.83
CA GLU A 80 2.48 -8.24 -26.24
C GLU A 80 3.71 -8.43 -27.17
N GLY A 81 4.90 -8.67 -26.61
CA GLY A 81 6.14 -8.79 -27.39
C GLY A 81 6.70 -7.45 -27.88
N LYS A 82 6.25 -6.31 -27.33
CA LYS A 82 6.72 -4.97 -27.67
C LYS A 82 8.05 -4.65 -26.97
N VAL A 83 9.13 -5.25 -27.48
CA VAL A 83 10.47 -5.22 -26.85
C VAL A 83 11.01 -3.80 -26.64
N ASP A 84 10.81 -2.88 -27.60
CA ASP A 84 11.33 -1.52 -27.48
C ASP A 84 10.58 -0.69 -26.44
N GLU A 85 9.25 -0.82 -26.37
CA GLU A 85 8.43 -0.19 -25.33
C GLU A 85 8.75 -0.76 -23.94
N GLN A 86 8.91 -2.08 -23.85
CA GLN A 86 9.35 -2.74 -22.62
C GLN A 86 10.66 -2.13 -22.11
N LYS A 87 11.69 -2.05 -22.96
CA LYS A 87 12.99 -1.46 -22.62
C LYS A 87 12.86 0.00 -22.20
N TYR A 88 12.07 0.79 -22.93
CA TYR A 88 11.85 2.20 -22.62
C TYR A 88 11.25 2.39 -21.22
N TYR A 89 10.16 1.69 -20.91
CA TYR A 89 9.49 1.82 -19.61
C TYR A 89 10.32 1.23 -18.46
N GLN A 90 11.07 0.15 -18.71
CA GLN A 90 12.03 -0.38 -17.75
C GLN A 90 13.06 0.70 -17.37
N GLN A 91 13.68 1.35 -18.37
CA GLN A 91 14.62 2.45 -18.15
C GLN A 91 13.99 3.64 -17.40
N GLN A 92 12.72 3.96 -17.68
CA GLN A 92 12.02 5.01 -16.93
C GLN A 92 11.89 4.64 -15.44
N SER A 93 11.49 3.40 -15.15
CA SER A 93 11.35 2.93 -13.77
C SER A 93 12.70 2.85 -13.04
N ASP A 94 13.75 2.36 -13.70
CA ASP A 94 15.10 2.26 -13.11
C ASP A 94 15.67 3.65 -12.80
N SER A 95 15.52 4.61 -13.72
CA SER A 95 15.95 5.99 -13.51
C SER A 95 15.22 6.63 -12.32
N LEU A 96 13.91 6.39 -12.22
CA LEU A 96 13.09 6.96 -11.16
C LEU A 96 13.42 6.34 -9.79
N LYS A 97 13.64 5.02 -9.74
CA LYS A 97 14.11 4.33 -8.53
C LYS A 97 15.37 4.97 -7.97
N VAL A 98 16.39 5.17 -8.81
CA VAL A 98 17.65 5.80 -8.37
C VAL A 98 17.42 7.21 -7.84
N LYS A 99 16.60 8.02 -8.52
CA LYS A 99 16.32 9.40 -8.11
C LYS A 99 15.53 9.48 -6.81
N VAL A 100 14.49 8.66 -6.63
CA VAL A 100 13.72 8.60 -5.38
C VAL A 100 14.64 8.26 -4.22
N GLN A 101 15.45 7.21 -4.38
CA GLN A 101 16.39 6.74 -3.37
C GLN A 101 17.45 7.79 -2.99
N ASN A 102 17.95 8.57 -3.95
CA ASN A 102 19.04 9.51 -3.71
C ASN A 102 18.59 10.92 -3.33
N LEU A 103 17.41 11.35 -3.81
CA LEU A 103 16.97 12.74 -3.70
C LEU A 103 15.81 12.93 -2.72
N LEU A 104 15.04 11.88 -2.42
CA LEU A 104 13.93 11.96 -1.45
C LEU A 104 14.28 11.33 -0.10
N TRP A 105 15.40 10.61 0.01
CA TRP A 105 15.83 10.01 1.28
C TRP A 105 16.52 11.03 2.18
N ASN A 106 16.00 11.23 3.39
CA ASN A 106 16.64 11.98 4.46
C ASN A 106 17.49 11.03 5.33
N PRO A 107 18.82 11.05 5.25
CA PRO A 107 19.68 10.18 6.05
C PRO A 107 19.74 10.56 7.54
N ASN A 108 19.27 11.74 7.93
CA ASN A 108 19.29 12.16 9.33
C ASN A 108 18.18 11.51 10.17
N VAL A 109 17.09 11.09 9.51
CA VAL A 109 15.93 10.45 10.16
C VAL A 109 15.59 9.08 9.57
N ASP A 110 16.39 8.62 8.60
CA ASP A 110 16.20 7.40 7.84
C ASP A 110 14.78 7.28 7.24
N PHE A 111 14.37 8.29 6.47
CA PHE A 111 13.00 8.36 5.94
C PHE A 111 12.90 9.03 4.57
N PHE A 112 11.90 8.65 3.77
CA PHE A 112 11.59 9.35 2.51
C PHE A 112 10.71 10.57 2.77
N GLU A 113 11.17 11.74 2.34
CA GLU A 113 10.51 13.02 2.54
C GLU A 113 10.25 13.73 1.21
N VAL A 114 9.46 14.80 1.26
CA VAL A 114 9.21 15.66 0.12
C VAL A 114 10.43 16.52 -0.15
N LEU A 115 10.91 16.54 -1.39
CA LEU A 115 11.90 17.49 -1.86
C LEU A 115 11.19 18.74 -2.36
N LYS A 116 11.51 19.90 -1.78
CA LYS A 116 10.87 21.18 -2.11
C LYS A 116 11.10 21.57 -3.57
N ASP A 117 10.20 22.38 -4.13
CA ASP A 117 10.16 22.78 -5.55
C ASP A 117 11.51 23.28 -6.09
N LYS A 118 12.24 24.08 -5.29
CA LYS A 118 13.60 24.56 -5.63
C LYS A 118 14.62 23.43 -5.84
N GLY A 119 14.33 22.23 -5.34
CA GLY A 119 15.16 21.04 -5.47
C GLY A 119 16.39 21.05 -4.57
N ASP A 120 16.43 21.92 -3.56
CA ASP A 120 17.58 22.18 -2.69
C ASP A 120 17.48 21.54 -1.30
N THR A 121 16.25 21.36 -0.80
CA THR A 121 15.99 20.97 0.59
C THR A 121 14.83 19.99 0.69
N LEU A 122 14.95 19.04 1.62
CA LEU A 122 13.84 18.18 2.05
C LEU A 122 12.95 18.95 3.04
N SER A 123 11.68 18.52 3.15
CA SER A 123 10.69 19.17 3.99
C SER A 123 10.98 19.10 5.50
N ASN A 124 11.86 18.19 5.94
CA ASN A 124 12.07 17.86 7.36
C ASN A 124 10.75 17.45 8.04
N ALA A 125 9.95 16.70 7.30
CA ALA A 125 8.64 16.23 7.72
C ALA A 125 8.45 14.80 7.25
N MET A 126 8.47 13.86 8.19
CA MET A 126 8.11 12.47 7.92
C MET A 126 6.57 12.37 7.84
N GLU A 127 6.09 11.87 6.72
CA GLU A 127 4.65 11.72 6.40
C GLU A 127 4.40 10.32 5.83
N GLU A 128 3.19 9.78 5.93
CA GLU A 128 2.86 8.43 5.44
C GLU A 128 3.19 8.23 3.96
N ILE A 129 3.20 9.31 3.17
CA ILE A 129 3.62 9.26 1.76
C ILE A 129 5.06 8.74 1.61
N GLY A 130 5.91 8.88 2.62
CA GLY A 130 7.25 8.30 2.65
C GLY A 130 7.26 6.77 2.63
N PHE A 131 6.16 6.10 2.98
CA PHE A 131 6.01 4.65 2.85
C PHE A 131 5.51 4.20 1.45
N ILE A 132 4.96 5.11 0.64
CA ILE A 132 4.41 4.80 -0.69
C ILE A 132 5.42 4.11 -1.63
N PRO A 133 6.73 4.43 -1.63
CA PRO A 133 7.68 3.70 -2.48
C PRO A 133 7.60 2.17 -2.34
N TRP A 134 7.33 1.63 -1.14
CA TRP A 134 7.17 0.19 -0.91
C TRP A 134 5.83 -0.38 -1.40
N TYR A 135 4.80 0.44 -1.62
CA TYR A 135 3.58 0.02 -2.31
C TYR A 135 3.91 -0.61 -3.67
N PHE A 136 4.97 -0.12 -4.33
CA PHE A 136 5.41 -0.59 -5.64
C PHE A 136 6.68 -1.44 -5.60
N ASN A 137 7.19 -1.79 -4.41
CA ASN A 137 8.49 -2.48 -4.23
C ASN A 137 9.67 -1.70 -4.84
N LEU A 138 9.63 -0.36 -4.78
CA LEU A 138 10.64 0.52 -5.37
C LEU A 138 11.98 0.41 -4.63
N PRO A 139 12.07 0.64 -3.29
CA PRO A 139 13.36 0.84 -2.64
C PRO A 139 14.18 -0.45 -2.58
N GLU A 140 15.50 -0.30 -2.47
CA GLU A 140 16.42 -1.36 -2.02
C GLU A 140 16.24 -1.66 -0.53
N LYS A 141 16.68 -2.85 -0.10
CA LYS A 141 16.50 -3.33 1.27
C LYS A 141 17.09 -2.42 2.37
N LYS A 142 18.14 -1.66 2.05
CA LYS A 142 18.80 -0.78 3.03
C LYS A 142 17.91 0.36 3.53
N TYR A 143 16.88 0.72 2.76
CA TYR A 143 15.93 1.78 3.13
C TYR A 143 14.84 1.28 4.09
N SER A 144 14.73 -0.04 4.31
CA SER A 144 13.68 -0.62 5.17
C SER A 144 13.74 -0.14 6.63
N SER A 145 14.85 0.48 7.06
CA SER A 145 14.99 1.09 8.39
C SER A 145 13.90 2.15 8.68
N ALA A 146 13.33 2.79 7.65
CA ALA A 146 12.21 3.72 7.79
C ALA A 146 11.00 3.10 8.51
N TRP A 147 10.79 1.78 8.38
CA TRP A 147 9.68 1.08 9.01
C TRP A 147 9.78 1.02 10.53
N SER A 148 10.96 1.26 11.11
CA SER A 148 11.11 1.41 12.56
C SER A 148 10.27 2.55 13.14
N LYS A 149 9.94 3.55 12.32
CA LYS A 149 9.09 4.69 12.70
C LYS A 149 7.60 4.34 12.78
N LEU A 150 7.15 3.31 12.06
CA LEU A 150 5.71 3.02 11.93
C LEU A 150 5.09 2.65 13.28
N MET A 151 5.76 1.78 14.05
CA MET A 151 5.25 1.24 15.30
C MET A 151 5.64 2.08 16.54
N ASP A 152 6.47 3.10 16.35
CA ASP A 152 6.83 4.03 17.42
C ASP A 152 5.66 4.98 17.73
N THR A 153 5.25 5.01 18.99
CA THR A 153 4.17 5.88 19.49
C THR A 153 4.54 7.36 19.56
N ALA A 154 5.83 7.71 19.46
CA ALA A 154 6.26 9.09 19.27
C ALA A 154 6.10 9.54 17.81
N HIS A 155 6.03 8.59 16.87
CA HIS A 155 5.99 8.85 15.43
C HIS A 155 4.61 8.55 14.84
N PHE A 156 4.42 7.44 14.12
CA PHE A 156 3.18 7.21 13.36
C PHE A 156 2.13 6.38 14.12
N ASN A 157 2.51 5.67 15.17
CA ASN A 157 1.64 4.71 15.85
C ASN A 157 0.69 5.40 16.85
N ALA A 158 -0.47 5.86 16.40
CA ALA A 158 -1.49 6.45 17.26
C ALA A 158 -2.50 5.41 17.79
N PRO A 159 -3.24 5.71 18.87
CA PRO A 159 -4.27 4.80 19.38
C PRO A 159 -5.28 4.34 18.32
N ALA A 160 -5.78 5.26 17.48
CA ALA A 160 -6.82 4.98 16.48
C ALA A 160 -6.29 4.44 15.14
N GLY A 161 -4.98 4.47 14.89
CA GLY A 161 -4.40 4.03 13.62
C GLY A 161 -3.03 4.63 13.33
N ILE A 162 -2.74 4.79 12.04
CA ILE A 162 -1.50 5.36 11.53
C ILE A 162 -1.76 6.83 11.18
N THR A 163 -0.99 7.75 11.73
CA THR A 163 -1.14 9.19 11.44
C THR A 163 -0.53 9.55 10.10
N THR A 164 -1.13 10.49 9.35
CA THR A 164 -0.56 10.92 8.05
C THR A 164 0.77 11.66 8.17
N ALA A 165 1.09 12.19 9.35
CA ALA A 165 2.35 12.86 9.66
C ALA A 165 2.94 12.35 10.99
N ASP A 166 4.25 12.51 11.14
CA ASP A 166 4.98 12.20 12.36
C ASP A 166 4.48 13.04 13.55
N ARG A 167 4.01 12.36 14.59
CA ARG A 167 3.46 12.97 15.81
C ARG A 167 4.48 13.78 16.60
N SER A 168 5.78 13.58 16.38
CA SER A 168 6.84 14.37 17.02
C SER A 168 7.11 15.71 16.31
N ASN A 169 6.54 15.92 15.12
CA ASN A 169 6.74 17.15 14.37
C ASN A 169 6.03 18.34 15.04
N PRO A 170 6.67 19.52 15.17
CA PRO A 170 6.07 20.70 15.82
C PRO A 170 4.81 21.23 15.11
N TYR A 171 4.60 20.88 13.84
CA TYR A 171 3.42 21.27 13.06
C TYR A 171 2.34 20.19 12.99
N PHE A 172 2.48 19.09 13.75
CA PHE A 172 1.48 18.03 13.79
C PHE A 172 0.11 18.56 14.23
N ARG A 173 -0.90 18.41 13.36
CA ARG A 173 -2.29 18.90 13.54
C ARG A 173 -2.37 20.38 13.92
N SER A 174 -1.58 21.22 13.25
CA SER A 174 -1.50 22.67 13.44
C SER A 174 -2.33 23.49 12.45
N HIS A 175 -2.82 22.90 11.35
CA HIS A 175 -3.58 23.57 10.29
C HIS A 175 -5.08 23.71 10.59
N GLY A 176 -5.45 23.51 11.87
CA GLY A 176 -6.82 23.58 12.35
C GLY A 176 -7.49 22.21 12.39
N CYS A 177 -8.83 22.22 12.36
CA CYS A 177 -9.59 20.99 12.27
C CYS A 177 -10.83 21.14 11.40
N CYS A 178 -11.15 19.96 10.88
CA CYS A 178 -12.46 19.48 10.52
C CYS A 178 -12.85 19.90 9.09
N LYS A 179 -11.84 20.26 8.27
CA LYS A 179 -11.95 20.63 6.87
C LYS A 179 -11.02 19.82 5.97
N CYS A 180 -10.76 18.57 6.35
CA CYS A 180 -9.98 17.59 5.59
C CYS A 180 -8.46 17.84 5.58
N GLU A 181 -7.89 18.18 6.74
CA GLU A 181 -6.44 18.42 6.91
C GLU A 181 -5.63 17.10 6.93
N TRP A 182 -4.45 17.12 6.31
CA TRP A 182 -3.54 15.96 6.19
C TRP A 182 -2.26 16.08 7.02
N ASP A 183 -2.16 17.05 7.91
CA ASP A 183 -1.02 17.29 8.79
C ASP A 183 -0.96 16.42 10.05
N GLY A 184 -1.67 15.30 10.11
CA GLY A 184 -1.48 14.31 11.17
C GLY A 184 -2.67 13.44 11.57
N ALA A 185 -3.90 13.77 11.16
CA ALA A 185 -5.05 12.92 11.42
C ALA A 185 -4.90 11.52 10.77
N VAL A 186 -5.75 10.56 11.14
CA VAL A 186 -5.75 9.23 10.51
C VAL A 186 -6.67 9.25 9.30
N TRP A 187 -6.11 8.97 8.13
CA TRP A 187 -6.85 8.87 6.86
C TRP A 187 -6.89 7.42 6.38
N PRO A 188 -8.07 6.79 6.22
CA PRO A 188 -8.22 5.46 5.61
C PRO A 188 -7.51 5.33 4.26
N PHE A 189 -7.46 6.40 3.45
CA PHE A 189 -6.70 6.42 2.19
C PHE A 189 -5.22 6.11 2.45
N ALA A 190 -4.54 6.93 3.27
CA ALA A 190 -3.13 6.74 3.60
C ALA A 190 -2.88 5.43 4.35
N THR A 191 -3.72 5.11 5.35
CA THR A 191 -3.64 3.84 6.08
C THR A 191 -3.67 2.63 5.13
N SER A 192 -4.54 2.66 4.11
CA SER A 192 -4.61 1.57 3.13
C SER A 192 -3.37 1.49 2.24
N GLN A 193 -2.78 2.64 1.85
CA GLN A 193 -1.52 2.67 1.12
C GLN A 193 -0.36 2.15 1.97
N THR A 194 -0.25 2.60 3.21
CA THR A 194 0.78 2.18 4.17
C THR A 194 0.68 0.70 4.48
N LEU A 195 -0.52 0.15 4.68
CA LEU A 195 -0.70 -1.28 4.94
C LEU A 195 -0.40 -2.15 3.71
N THR A 196 -0.72 -1.70 2.49
CA THR A 196 -0.30 -2.41 1.28
C THR A 196 1.23 -2.42 1.15
N ALA A 197 1.87 -1.28 1.39
CA ALA A 197 3.32 -1.14 1.40
C ALA A 197 3.98 -2.04 2.47
N MET A 198 3.40 -2.07 3.68
CA MET A 198 3.85 -2.91 4.79
C MET A 198 3.75 -4.41 4.43
N ALA A 199 2.64 -4.81 3.81
CA ALA A 199 2.47 -6.19 3.36
C ALA A 199 3.50 -6.58 2.30
N ASN A 200 3.86 -5.66 1.39
CA ASN A 200 4.93 -5.88 0.42
C ASN A 200 6.30 -6.05 1.10
N VAL A 201 6.61 -5.21 2.09
CA VAL A 201 7.86 -5.30 2.85
C VAL A 201 7.99 -6.65 3.54
N LEU A 202 6.96 -7.07 4.26
CA LEU A 202 6.93 -8.35 4.96
C LEU A 202 6.98 -9.58 4.02
N ASN A 203 6.68 -9.39 2.73
CA ASN A 203 6.72 -10.46 1.73
C ASN A 203 8.01 -10.49 0.90
N ASN A 204 8.53 -9.33 0.53
CA ASN A 204 9.51 -9.18 -0.54
C ASN A 204 10.87 -8.68 -0.06
N TYR A 205 10.99 -8.32 1.22
CA TYR A 205 12.18 -7.73 1.80
C TYR A 205 12.65 -8.54 3.01
N GLU A 206 13.96 -8.78 3.06
CA GLU A 206 14.63 -9.18 4.30
C GLU A 206 14.82 -7.94 5.16
N GLN A 207 14.18 -7.91 6.32
CA GLN A 207 14.17 -6.77 7.25
C GLN A 207 13.79 -7.24 8.66
N LYS A 208 13.99 -6.38 9.66
CA LYS A 208 13.74 -6.67 11.08
C LYS A 208 12.92 -5.60 11.83
N ASP A 209 12.55 -4.53 11.15
CA ASP A 209 12.00 -3.33 11.76
C ASP A 209 10.49 -3.44 12.01
N ILE A 210 9.80 -4.31 11.26
CA ILE A 210 8.39 -4.64 11.44
C ILE A 210 8.15 -6.16 11.35
N SER A 211 7.05 -6.61 11.95
CA SER A 211 6.66 -8.02 12.06
C SER A 211 5.22 -8.27 11.58
N LYS A 212 4.82 -9.55 11.56
CA LYS A 212 3.42 -9.94 11.28
C LYS A 212 2.49 -9.42 12.39
N GLU A 213 2.98 -9.38 13.62
CA GLU A 213 2.29 -8.88 14.80
C GLU A 213 2.01 -7.38 14.66
N ASP A 214 2.94 -6.62 14.09
CA ASP A 214 2.76 -5.19 13.82
C ASP A 214 1.68 -4.97 12.74
N TYR A 215 1.74 -5.72 11.64
CA TYR A 215 0.71 -5.67 10.59
C TYR A 215 -0.67 -6.02 11.14
N PHE A 216 -0.76 -7.08 11.94
CA PHE A 216 -2.01 -7.49 12.60
C PHE A 216 -2.53 -6.42 13.56
N THR A 217 -1.64 -5.75 14.28
CA THR A 217 -2.01 -4.66 15.19
C THR A 217 -2.61 -3.49 14.41
N GLN A 218 -1.97 -3.06 13.33
CA GLN A 218 -2.46 -1.93 12.54
C GLN A 218 -3.75 -2.24 11.78
N ILE A 219 -3.90 -3.44 11.19
CA ILE A 219 -5.16 -3.82 10.53
C ILE A 219 -6.31 -3.95 11.53
N LYS A 220 -6.04 -4.37 12.78
CA LYS A 220 -7.05 -4.39 13.86
C LYS A 220 -7.44 -2.98 14.31
N LYS A 221 -6.50 -2.04 14.40
CA LYS A 221 -6.83 -0.62 14.64
C LYS A 221 -7.71 -0.08 13.52
N TYR A 222 -7.36 -0.34 12.27
CA TYR A 222 -8.14 0.10 11.11
C TYR A 222 -9.54 -0.54 11.08
N GLU A 223 -9.68 -1.82 11.40
CA GLU A 223 -11.01 -2.45 11.52
C GLU A 223 -11.83 -1.87 12.67
N THR A 224 -11.22 -1.63 13.83
CA THR A 224 -11.90 -1.08 15.01
C THR A 224 -12.36 0.36 14.75
N SER A 225 -11.53 1.17 14.09
CA SER A 225 -11.83 2.59 13.83
C SER A 225 -12.96 2.79 12.81
N GLN A 226 -13.25 1.78 11.99
CA GLN A 226 -14.40 1.76 11.08
C GLN A 226 -15.75 1.52 11.79
N HIS A 227 -15.96 2.18 12.93
CA HIS A 227 -17.21 2.18 13.67
C HIS A 227 -17.57 3.58 14.15
N ARG A 228 -18.87 3.86 14.23
CA ARG A 228 -19.44 5.06 14.85
C ARG A 228 -20.68 4.65 15.62
N ASN A 229 -20.78 5.00 16.90
CA ASN A 229 -21.89 4.63 17.78
C ASN A 229 -22.19 3.11 17.79
N GLY A 230 -21.14 2.29 17.82
CA GLY A 230 -21.23 0.83 17.86
C GLY A 230 -21.67 0.17 16.54
N LYS A 231 -21.79 0.91 15.45
CA LYS A 231 -22.16 0.40 14.12
C LYS A 231 -21.01 0.57 13.13
N PRO A 232 -20.86 -0.33 12.14
CA PRO A 232 -19.89 -0.16 11.07
C PRO A 232 -20.06 1.20 10.38
N TYR A 233 -18.96 1.91 10.21
CA TYR A 233 -18.93 3.25 9.61
C TYR A 233 -17.58 3.47 8.93
N ILE A 234 -17.58 3.96 7.70
CA ILE A 234 -16.37 4.44 7.02
C ILE A 234 -16.62 5.88 6.61
N GLY A 235 -15.73 6.76 7.06
CA GLY A 235 -15.75 8.20 6.78
C GLY A 235 -14.51 8.65 6.03
N GLU A 236 -14.32 9.97 5.94
CA GLU A 236 -13.14 10.54 5.28
C GLU A 236 -11.89 10.40 6.14
N TYR A 237 -11.94 10.87 7.40
CA TYR A 237 -10.79 10.88 8.30
C TYR A 237 -11.20 11.03 9.76
N MET A 238 -10.27 10.74 10.68
CA MET A 238 -10.56 10.67 12.11
C MET A 238 -9.41 11.17 12.98
N ASP A 239 -9.79 11.60 14.18
CA ASP A 239 -8.87 11.93 15.27
C ASP A 239 -8.02 10.71 15.65
N GLU A 240 -6.71 10.90 15.77
CA GLU A 240 -5.74 9.83 16.00
C GLU A 240 -5.77 9.26 17.42
N LYS A 241 -6.29 10.03 18.39
CA LYS A 241 -6.32 9.64 19.81
C LYS A 241 -7.60 8.87 20.13
N MET A 242 -8.74 9.42 19.72
CA MET A 242 -10.06 8.93 20.11
C MET A 242 -10.76 8.13 19.00
N GLY A 243 -10.29 8.20 17.75
CA GLY A 243 -10.99 7.59 16.61
C GLY A 243 -12.31 8.29 16.30
N LEU A 244 -12.45 9.57 16.65
CA LEU A 244 -13.63 10.36 16.32
C LEU A 244 -13.57 10.75 14.84
N TRP A 245 -14.56 10.34 14.06
CA TRP A 245 -14.73 10.78 12.68
C TRP A 245 -14.98 12.29 12.63
N LEU A 246 -14.12 13.01 11.89
CA LEU A 246 -14.04 14.47 11.91
C LEU A 246 -14.91 15.15 10.85
N THR A 247 -15.51 14.36 9.95
CA THR A 247 -16.43 14.84 8.91
C THR A 247 -17.89 14.70 9.37
N ASP A 248 -18.72 15.67 8.97
CA ASP A 248 -20.18 15.55 9.04
C ASP A 248 -20.70 14.29 8.33
N ASP A 249 -21.72 13.66 8.90
CA ASP A 249 -22.32 12.41 8.39
C ASP A 249 -22.91 12.58 6.99
N VAL A 250 -23.51 13.74 6.68
CA VAL A 250 -24.19 13.99 5.38
C VAL A 250 -23.22 13.87 4.21
N ARG A 251 -21.94 14.19 4.45
CA ARG A 251 -20.86 14.12 3.46
C ARG A 251 -20.05 12.84 3.61
N GLY A 252 -19.70 12.46 4.84
CA GLY A 252 -18.69 11.44 5.10
C GLY A 252 -19.21 10.00 5.09
N ARG A 253 -20.52 9.76 5.21
CA ARG A 253 -21.02 8.39 5.38
C ARG A 253 -20.81 7.52 4.13
N TYR A 254 -20.26 6.32 4.33
CA TYR A 254 -19.96 5.35 3.27
C TYR A 254 -18.90 5.82 2.27
N TYR A 255 -17.92 6.58 2.76
CA TYR A 255 -16.87 7.13 1.91
C TYR A 255 -16.04 6.03 1.25
N ASN A 256 -15.91 6.09 -0.08
CA ASN A 256 -15.16 5.11 -0.88
C ASN A 256 -13.84 5.72 -1.35
N HIS A 257 -12.88 5.80 -0.43
CA HIS A 257 -11.57 6.41 -0.67
C HIS A 257 -10.44 5.59 -0.03
N SER A 258 -10.64 4.29 0.13
CA SER A 258 -9.64 3.41 0.73
C SER A 258 -9.91 1.95 0.35
N THR A 259 -8.89 1.11 0.51
CA THR A 259 -9.09 -0.34 0.50
C THR A 259 -9.20 -0.87 1.92
N PHE A 260 -9.87 -2.02 2.07
CA PHE A 260 -9.90 -2.81 3.30
C PHE A 260 -9.84 -4.30 2.98
N ASN A 261 -10.79 -4.80 2.19
CA ASN A 261 -10.84 -6.21 1.83
C ASN A 261 -9.62 -6.68 1.03
N ASP A 262 -9.02 -5.81 0.22
CA ASP A 262 -7.76 -6.13 -0.46
C ASP A 262 -6.63 -6.42 0.54
N LEU A 263 -6.53 -5.64 1.63
CA LEU A 263 -5.56 -5.86 2.71
C LEU A 263 -5.83 -7.19 3.44
N VAL A 264 -7.10 -7.51 3.67
CA VAL A 264 -7.49 -8.80 4.27
C VAL A 264 -7.10 -9.96 3.35
N ILE A 265 -7.41 -9.87 2.05
CA ILE A 265 -7.15 -10.94 1.08
C ILE A 265 -5.66 -11.10 0.82
N THR A 266 -4.95 -10.01 0.53
CA THR A 266 -3.57 -10.05 0.01
C THR A 266 -2.49 -9.93 1.07
N GLY A 267 -2.84 -9.40 2.25
CA GLY A 267 -1.96 -9.30 3.42
C GLY A 267 -2.33 -10.33 4.49
N LEU A 268 -3.47 -10.16 5.15
CA LEU A 268 -3.82 -10.95 6.34
C LEU A 268 -3.96 -12.45 6.04
N VAL A 269 -4.81 -12.80 5.07
CA VAL A 269 -4.92 -14.16 4.50
C VAL A 269 -3.72 -14.45 3.60
N GLY A 270 -3.25 -13.44 2.86
CA GLY A 270 -1.94 -13.45 2.23
C GLY A 270 -1.88 -14.00 0.82
N LEU A 271 -2.99 -13.99 0.05
CA LEU A 271 -2.91 -14.31 -1.38
C LEU A 271 -2.01 -13.30 -2.07
N ARG A 272 -1.00 -13.74 -2.82
CA ARG A 272 -0.10 -12.87 -3.58
C ARG A 272 -0.40 -13.04 -5.07
N PRO A 273 -1.12 -12.10 -5.71
CA PRO A 273 -1.46 -12.21 -7.13
C PRO A 273 -0.20 -12.20 -8.02
N ARG A 274 -0.19 -13.05 -9.04
CA ARG A 274 0.94 -13.28 -9.96
C ARG A 274 0.46 -13.35 -11.41
N THR A 275 1.40 -13.26 -12.34
CA THR A 275 1.14 -13.40 -13.78
C THR A 275 1.16 -14.85 -14.27
N ASP A 276 1.79 -15.75 -13.51
CA ASP A 276 1.94 -17.16 -13.85
C ASP A 276 0.84 -18.03 -13.22
N ASN A 277 0.77 -19.31 -13.61
CA ASN A 277 -0.20 -20.28 -13.09
C ASN A 277 0.17 -20.83 -11.69
N ILE A 278 0.72 -19.97 -10.83
CA ILE A 278 1.09 -20.29 -9.45
C ILE A 278 0.18 -19.49 -8.51
N VAL A 279 -0.45 -20.19 -7.57
CA VAL A 279 -1.06 -19.57 -6.40
C VAL A 279 -0.03 -19.51 -5.29
N GLU A 280 0.35 -18.30 -4.90
CA GLU A 280 1.20 -18.04 -3.74
C GLU A 280 0.35 -17.49 -2.59
N VAL A 281 0.46 -18.11 -1.42
CA VAL A 281 -0.18 -17.65 -0.19
C VAL A 281 0.87 -17.52 0.90
N ASN A 282 1.01 -16.33 1.47
CA ASN A 282 1.85 -16.05 2.63
C ASN A 282 1.08 -15.22 3.66
N PRO A 283 0.37 -15.87 4.60
CA PRO A 283 -0.46 -15.17 5.57
C PRO A 283 0.39 -14.28 6.48
N LEU A 284 -0.03 -13.02 6.64
CA LEU A 284 0.51 -12.11 7.65
C LEU A 284 -0.23 -12.22 8.99
N LEU A 285 -1.20 -13.13 9.11
CA LEU A 285 -1.78 -13.50 10.40
C LEU A 285 -0.71 -14.14 11.31
N PRO A 286 -0.45 -13.60 12.51
CA PRO A 286 0.48 -14.18 13.46
C PRO A 286 0.02 -15.53 14.00
N ALA A 287 0.97 -16.41 14.32
CA ALA A 287 0.66 -17.71 14.89
C ALA A 287 -0.08 -17.56 16.22
N GLY A 288 -1.10 -18.40 16.44
CA GLY A 288 -1.86 -18.42 17.69
C GLY A 288 -2.92 -17.33 17.85
N LYS A 289 -3.06 -16.38 16.91
CA LYS A 289 -4.12 -15.36 16.97
C LYS A 289 -5.50 -15.93 16.68
N TRP A 290 -5.64 -16.74 15.64
CA TRP A 290 -6.89 -17.41 15.30
C TRP A 290 -6.68 -18.92 15.26
N ASP A 291 -7.64 -19.66 15.81
CA ASP A 291 -7.67 -21.12 15.69
C ASP A 291 -8.10 -21.57 14.29
N TRP A 292 -8.84 -20.73 13.56
CA TRP A 292 -9.29 -21.01 12.20
C TRP A 292 -9.66 -19.74 11.42
N PHE A 293 -9.56 -19.79 10.08
CA PHE A 293 -10.18 -18.86 9.15
C PHE A 293 -10.45 -19.53 7.80
N ALA A 294 -11.35 -18.94 7.02
CA ALA A 294 -11.59 -19.30 5.63
C ALA A 294 -11.77 -18.05 4.78
N LEU A 295 -11.02 -17.97 3.68
CA LEU A 295 -11.35 -17.12 2.53
C LEU A 295 -11.81 -18.06 1.42
N ASP A 296 -13.07 -17.96 1.03
CA ASP A 296 -13.70 -18.89 0.10
C ASP A 296 -14.38 -18.14 -1.05
N ASN A 297 -14.71 -18.88 -2.11
CA ASN A 297 -15.37 -18.37 -3.31
C ASN A 297 -14.62 -17.21 -4.00
N LEU A 298 -13.28 -17.27 -4.02
CA LEU A 298 -12.46 -16.24 -4.65
C LEU A 298 -12.18 -16.61 -6.11
N LEU A 299 -12.72 -15.85 -7.06
CA LEU A 299 -12.41 -16.01 -8.48
C LEU A 299 -10.99 -15.50 -8.78
N TYR A 300 -10.07 -16.41 -9.08
CA TYR A 300 -8.68 -16.11 -9.42
C TYR A 300 -8.26 -16.90 -10.66
N HIS A 301 -7.86 -16.20 -11.72
CA HIS A 301 -7.47 -16.77 -13.02
C HIS A 301 -8.52 -17.77 -13.58
N GLY A 302 -9.80 -17.44 -13.41
CA GLY A 302 -10.91 -18.29 -13.86
C GLY A 302 -11.22 -19.51 -12.96
N GLN A 303 -10.45 -19.73 -11.89
CA GLN A 303 -10.67 -20.80 -10.92
C GLN A 303 -11.29 -20.24 -9.64
N ILE A 304 -12.08 -21.05 -8.94
CA ILE A 304 -12.59 -20.71 -7.60
C ILE A 304 -11.60 -21.21 -6.55
N LEU A 305 -10.97 -20.26 -5.85
CA LEU A 305 -10.03 -20.54 -4.79
C LEU A 305 -10.68 -20.54 -3.42
N THR A 306 -10.19 -21.44 -2.56
CA THR A 306 -10.45 -21.47 -1.13
C THR A 306 -9.11 -21.55 -0.37
N ILE A 307 -8.90 -20.63 0.58
CA ILE A 307 -7.74 -20.62 1.49
C ILE A 307 -8.25 -20.83 2.91
N LEU A 308 -7.78 -21.90 3.55
CA LEU A 308 -8.23 -22.31 4.89
C LEU A 308 -7.06 -22.39 5.85
N TRP A 309 -7.26 -21.89 7.07
CA TRP A 309 -6.46 -22.26 8.23
C TRP A 309 -7.35 -22.97 9.23
N ASP A 310 -6.96 -24.15 9.69
CA ASP A 310 -7.62 -24.85 10.79
C ASP A 310 -6.60 -25.53 11.68
N LYS A 311 -6.34 -24.97 12.86
CA LYS A 311 -5.37 -25.48 13.82
C LYS A 311 -5.65 -26.92 14.25
N THR A 312 -6.92 -27.31 14.33
CA THR A 312 -7.35 -28.62 14.88
C THR A 312 -7.82 -29.59 13.82
N GLY A 313 -8.18 -29.09 12.63
CA GLY A 313 -8.81 -29.82 11.54
C GLY A 313 -10.30 -30.11 11.76
N LYS A 314 -10.89 -29.60 12.86
CA LYS A 314 -12.28 -29.87 13.25
C LYS A 314 -13.27 -28.82 12.75
N LYS A 315 -12.84 -27.60 12.44
CA LYS A 315 -13.75 -26.51 12.01
C LYS A 315 -14.31 -26.77 10.62
N TYR A 316 -13.47 -27.22 9.70
CA TYR A 316 -13.86 -27.45 8.30
C TYR A 316 -13.82 -28.92 7.89
N SER A 317 -13.32 -29.82 8.74
CA SER A 317 -13.14 -31.24 8.42
C SER A 317 -12.32 -31.48 7.14
N LYS A 318 -11.38 -30.58 6.83
CA LYS A 318 -10.45 -30.65 5.69
C LYS A 318 -8.99 -30.94 6.10
N GLY A 319 -8.79 -31.38 7.34
CA GLY A 319 -7.48 -31.65 7.93
C GLY A 319 -6.88 -30.41 8.62
N LYS A 320 -5.79 -30.64 9.36
CA LYS A 320 -5.08 -29.61 10.12
C LYS A 320 -4.19 -28.74 9.23
N GLY A 321 -4.05 -27.46 9.58
CA GLY A 321 -3.07 -26.54 9.03
C GLY A 321 -3.63 -25.57 8.00
N LEU A 322 -2.72 -24.93 7.27
CA LEU A 322 -3.01 -24.04 6.15
C LEU A 322 -3.18 -24.88 4.88
N SER A 323 -4.21 -24.59 4.08
CA SER A 323 -4.42 -25.26 2.80
C SER A 323 -5.03 -24.34 1.76
N VAL A 324 -4.69 -24.58 0.50
CA VAL A 324 -5.24 -23.87 -0.66
C VAL A 324 -5.90 -24.88 -1.59
N TRP A 325 -7.07 -24.53 -2.09
CA TRP A 325 -7.88 -25.36 -2.96
C TRP A 325 -8.26 -24.56 -4.21
N ALA A 326 -8.26 -25.22 -5.36
CA ALA A 326 -8.80 -24.70 -6.61
C ALA A 326 -9.93 -25.63 -7.07
N ASN A 327 -11.13 -25.09 -7.25
CA ASN A 327 -12.36 -25.84 -7.58
C ASN A 327 -12.55 -27.07 -6.69
N GLY A 328 -12.33 -26.92 -5.38
CA GLY A 328 -12.49 -28.00 -4.41
C GLY A 328 -11.37 -29.06 -4.41
N LYS A 329 -10.30 -28.91 -5.21
CA LYS A 329 -9.10 -29.77 -5.18
C LYS A 329 -7.95 -29.07 -4.45
N ARG A 330 -7.33 -29.73 -3.47
CA ARG A 330 -6.20 -29.17 -2.72
C ARG A 330 -4.96 -29.07 -3.60
N ILE A 331 -4.40 -27.87 -3.71
CA ILE A 331 -3.20 -27.58 -4.51
C ILE A 331 -1.97 -27.26 -3.66
N ALA A 332 -2.16 -26.88 -2.39
CA ALA A 332 -1.07 -26.63 -1.44
C ALA A 332 -1.50 -26.90 0.01
N HIS A 333 -0.52 -27.23 0.87
CA HIS A 333 -0.73 -27.50 2.30
C HIS A 333 0.52 -27.19 3.12
N ALA A 334 0.33 -26.70 4.35
CA ALA A 334 1.35 -26.67 5.39
C ALA A 334 0.76 -26.89 6.77
N LYS A 335 1.54 -27.46 7.70
CA LYS A 335 1.12 -27.69 9.10
C LYS A 335 0.99 -26.40 9.91
N LYS A 336 1.66 -25.32 9.50
CA LYS A 336 1.72 -24.01 10.18
C LYS A 336 1.34 -22.90 9.21
N LEU A 337 1.03 -21.71 9.74
CA LEU A 337 0.88 -20.49 8.95
C LEU A 337 2.26 -20.08 8.40
N THR A 338 2.51 -20.37 7.14
CA THR A 338 3.76 -20.08 6.44
C THR A 338 3.48 -19.85 4.96
N ARG A 339 4.44 -19.28 4.23
CA ARG A 339 4.38 -19.19 2.77
C ARG A 339 4.23 -20.59 2.17
N ILE A 340 3.24 -20.77 1.30
CA ILE A 340 3.01 -21.97 0.50
C ILE A 340 2.69 -21.59 -0.95
N ILE A 341 3.03 -22.49 -1.86
CA ILE A 341 2.77 -22.34 -3.29
C ILE A 341 2.03 -23.58 -3.80
N GLY A 342 1.08 -23.36 -4.70
CA GLY A 342 0.37 -24.40 -5.44
C GLY A 342 0.30 -24.05 -6.92
N LYS A 343 0.25 -25.05 -7.79
CA LYS A 343 -0.03 -24.82 -9.21
C LYS A 343 -1.53 -24.80 -9.42
N LEU A 344 -2.02 -23.84 -10.22
CA LEU A 344 -3.41 -23.80 -10.69
C LEU A 344 -3.72 -24.98 -11.60
#